data_AF-A0A077PB04-F1
#
_entry.id   AF-A0A077PB04-F1
#
_cell.length_a   1.000
_cell.length_b   1.000
_cell.length_c   1.000
_cell.angle_alpha   90.00
_cell.angle_beta   90.00
_cell.angle_gamma   90.00
#
_symmetry.space_group_name_H-M   'P 1'
#
loop_
_entity.id
_entity.type
_entity.pdbx_description
1 polymer ?
#
loop_
_entity_poly.entity_id
_entity_poly.type
_entity_poly.pdbx_seq_one_letter_code
_entity_poly.pdbx_strand_id
1 'polypeptide(L)' 'MAVAIMQVQSDKRSDYPLRVVGFDEMALSVMLLRKGQVITVMGKSSYWQGYQLAVSSITQ' A
#
# COMPACT_ATOMS: atom_id res chain seq x y z
N MET A 1 2.42 -12.87 -4.55
CA MET A 1 1.52 -11.72 -4.25
C MET A 1 1.43 -11.58 -2.75
N ALA A 2 1.75 -10.40 -2.21
CA ALA A 2 1.55 -10.05 -0.81
C ALA A 2 0.59 -8.86 -0.71
N VAL A 3 -0.24 -8.83 0.34
CA VAL A 3 -1.20 -7.75 0.56
C VAL A 3 -1.01 -7.20 1.97
N ALA A 4 -0.83 -5.89 2.06
CA ALA A 4 -0.88 -5.14 3.31
C ALA A 4 -2.05 -4.16 3.28
N ILE A 5 -2.54 -3.79 4.46
CA ILE A 5 -3.54 -2.73 4.62
C ILE A 5 -2.84 -1.57 5.30
N MET A 6 -2.88 -0.40 4.66
CA MET A 6 -2.34 0.84 5.22
C MET A 6 -3.46 1.85 5.47
N GLN A 7 -3.33 2.67 6.51
CA GLN A 7 -4.16 3.85 6.71
C GLN A 7 -3.58 4.99 5.88
N VAL A 8 -4.37 5.53 4.95
CA VAL A 8 -3.93 6.59 4.04
C VAL A 8 -4.48 7.91 4.50
N GLN A 9 -3.57 8.86 4.68
CA GLN A 9 -3.92 10.26 4.87
C GLN A 9 -3.98 10.94 3.51
N SER A 10 -5.03 11.72 3.27
CA SER A 10 -5.21 12.48 2.02
C SER A 10 -5.81 13.83 2.32
N ASP A 11 -5.29 14.89 1.68
CA ASP A 11 -5.86 16.24 1.85
C ASP A 11 -7.33 16.33 1.39
N LYS A 12 -7.76 15.40 0.54
CA LYS A 12 -9.11 15.41 -0.06
C LYS A 12 -10.14 14.61 0.74
N ARG A 13 -9.73 13.73 1.67
CA ARG A 13 -10.63 12.79 2.36
C ARG A 13 -10.10 12.39 3.73
N SER A 14 -11.01 12.04 4.64
CA SER A 14 -10.68 11.40 5.91
C SER A 14 -9.88 10.11 5.70
N ASP A 15 -9.07 9.77 6.70
CA ASP A 15 -8.22 8.59 6.70
C ASP A 15 -9.00 7.32 6.36
N TYR A 16 -8.48 6.56 5.39
CA TYR A 16 -9.15 5.36 4.89
C TYR A 16 -8.17 4.20 4.71
N PRO A 17 -8.64 2.95 4.88
CA PRO A 17 -7.82 1.78 4.61
C PRO A 17 -7.61 1.60 3.09
N LEU A 18 -6.35 1.51 2.67
CA LEU A 18 -5.95 1.17 1.30
C LEU A 18 -5.27 -0.19 1.28
N ARG A 19 -5.63 -1.03 0.31
CA ARG A 19 -4.94 -2.31 0.08
C ARG A 19 -3.72 -2.07 -0.78
N VAL A 20 -2.56 -2.42 -0.27
CA VAL A 20 -1.29 -2.34 -0.96
C VAL A 20 -0.90 -3.73 -1.41
N VAL A 21 -0.73 -3.92 -2.72
CA VAL A 21 -0.47 -5.23 -3.33
C VAL A 21 0.93 -5.25 -3.92
N GLY A 22 1.79 -6.11 -3.40
CA GLY A 22 3.14 -6.34 -3.91
C GLY A 22 3.21 -7.59 -4.79
N PHE A 23 3.89 -7.46 -5.94
CA PHE A 23 4.22 -8.56 -6.85
C PHE A 23 5.73 -8.79 -6.87
N ASP A 24 6.14 -10.02 -7.14
CA ASP A 24 7.55 -10.45 -7.25
C ASP A 24 8.42 -9.94 -6.08
N GLU A 25 9.48 -9.19 -6.37
CA GLU A 25 10.39 -8.63 -5.36
C GLU A 25 9.68 -7.66 -4.40
N MET A 26 8.68 -6.91 -4.88
CA MET A 26 7.88 -6.01 -4.03
C MET A 26 6.99 -6.77 -3.06
N ALA A 27 6.65 -8.03 -3.34
CA ALA A 27 5.93 -8.84 -2.37
C ALA A 27 6.74 -9.05 -1.09
N LEU A 28 8.06 -9.24 -1.20
CA LEU A 28 8.96 -9.36 -0.04
C LEU A 28 9.00 -8.06 0.77
N SER A 29 9.16 -6.93 0.10
CA SER A 29 9.16 -5.61 0.75
C SER A 29 7.85 -5.34 1.50
N VAL A 30 6.70 -5.72 0.91
CA VAL A 30 5.38 -5.59 1.54
C VAL A 30 5.25 -6.51 2.76
N MET A 31 5.79 -7.74 2.72
CA MET A 31 5.78 -8.66 3.85
C MET A 31 6.61 -8.20 5.04
N LEU A 32 7.63 -7.36 4.81
CA LEU A 32 8.53 -6.84 5.85
C LEU A 32 7.98 -5.60 6.57
N LEU A 33 6.89 -5.02 6.08
CA LEU A 33 6.27 -3.84 6.68
C LEU A 33 5.76 -4.13 8.09
N ARG A 34 6.04 -3.22 9.03
CA ARG A 34 5.60 -3.34 10.42
C ARG A 34 4.43 -2.41 10.70
N LYS A 35 3.50 -2.87 11.54
CA LYS A 35 2.38 -2.05 12.02
C LYS A 35 2.91 -0.82 12.74
N GLY A 36 2.37 0.35 12.40
CA GLY A 36 2.77 1.64 12.99
C GLY A 36 3.94 2.33 12.28
N GLN A 37 4.53 1.70 11.26
CA GLN A 37 5.52 2.34 10.42
C GLN A 37 4.84 3.31 9.44
N VAL A 38 5.38 4.53 9.34
CA VAL A 38 5.00 5.49 8.30
C VAL A 38 5.85 5.19 7.08
N ILE A 39 5.21 4.97 5.94
CA ILE A 39 5.88 4.68 4.66
C ILE A 39 5.22 5.48 3.55
N THR A 40 5.98 5.78 2.51
CA THR A 40 5.44 6.31 1.26
C THR A 40 5.46 5.19 0.22
N VAL A 41 4.29 4.88 -0.34
CA VAL A 41 4.13 3.84 -1.35
C VAL A 41 3.77 4.48 -2.67
N MET A 42 4.54 4.17 -3.71
CA MET A 42 4.24 4.55 -5.08
C MET A 42 3.80 3.32 -5.86
N GLY A 43 2.87 3.53 -6.78
CA GLY A 43 2.28 2.44 -7.53
C GLY A 43 1.17 2.86 -8.48
N LYS A 44 0.55 1.87 -9.10
CA LYS A 44 -0.66 2.06 -9.89
C LYS A 44 -1.89 1.83 -9.02
N SER A 45 -2.75 2.84 -8.92
CA SER A 45 -4.04 2.69 -8.28
C SER A 45 -4.98 1.86 -9.15
N SER A 46 -5.77 1.01 -8.50
CA SER A 46 -6.83 0.24 -9.12
C SER A 46 -8.03 0.17 -8.19
N TYR A 47 -9.21 0.01 -8.78
CA TYR A 47 -10.45 -0.14 -8.04
C TYR A 47 -11.09 -1.47 -8.42
N TRP A 48 -10.86 -2.47 -7.59
CA TRP A 48 -11.46 -3.80 -7.72
C TRP A 48 -11.76 -4.32 -6.32
N GLN A 49 -13.05 -4.46 -5.98
CA GLN A 49 -13.48 -4.79 -4.61
C GLN A 49 -12.88 -3.84 -3.55
N GLY A 50 -12.82 -2.54 -3.85
CA GLY A 50 -12.26 -1.50 -2.98
C GLY A 50 -11.00 -0.85 -3.55
N TYR A 51 -10.45 0.11 -2.79
CA TYR A 51 -9.23 0.82 -3.17
C TYR A 51 -8.01 -0.08 -3.05
N GLN A 52 -7.30 -0.23 -4.14
CA GLN A 52 -6.07 -1.00 -4.21
C GLN A 52 -4.95 -0.19 -4.87
N LEU A 53 -3.72 -0.46 -4.48
CA LEU A 53 -2.53 0.12 -5.06
C LEU A 53 -1.48 -0.98 -5.29
N ALA A 54 -1.18 -1.24 -6.55
CA ALA A 54 -0.13 -2.16 -6.94
C ALA A 54 1.24 -1.47 -6.81
N VAL A 55 2.07 -1.98 -5.90
CA VAL A 55 3.35 -1.37 -5.52
C VAL A 55 4.33 -1.42 -6.67
N SER A 56 4.92 -0.26 -6.98
CA SER A 56 6.11 -0.15 -7.82
C SER A 56 7.35 0.25 -7.02
N SER A 57 7.19 0.99 -5.92
CA SER A 57 8.27 1.39 -5.03
C SER A 57 7.75 1.70 -3.62
N ILE A 58 8.59 1.44 -2.61
CA ILE A 58 8.34 1.77 -1.21
C ILE A 58 9.53 2.56 -0.70
N THR A 59 9.27 3.73 -0.13
CA THR A 59 10.25 4.54 0.60
C THR A 59 9.83 4.65 2.07
N GLN A 60 10.82 4.58 2.96
CA GLN A 60 10.66 4.63 4.42
C GLN A 60 11.08 6.00 4.95
#